data_AF-A0A6M1ZPE2-F1
#
_entry.id   AF-A0A6M1ZPE2-F1
#
_cell.length_a   1.000
_cell.length_b   1.000
_cell.length_c   1.000
_cell.angle_alpha   90.00
_cell.angle_beta   90.00
_cell.angle_gamma   90.00
#
_symmetry.space_group_name_H-M   'P 1'
#
loop_
_entity.id
_entity.type
_entity.pdbx_description
1 polymer ?
#
loop_
_entity_poly.entity_id
_entity_poly.type
_entity_poly.pdbx_seq_one_letter_code
_entity_poly.pdbx_strand_id
1 'polypeptide(L)'
;MTPFLEKVGEKYGAFTLTKKLPIDELQMVLREVRHEPTGATIFHLENSDPENVFCLSFKTWPKSSDRVPHVLEHTALCGSNNSA
;
A
#
# COMPACT_ATOMS: atom_id res chain seq x y z
N MET A 1 7.53 -10.58 17.99
CA MET A 1 7.22 -10.46 16.55
C MET A 1 5.73 -10.72 16.42
N THR A 2 4.93 -9.66 16.35
CA THR A 2 3.47 -9.75 16.35
C THR A 2 3.03 -10.61 15.16
N PRO A 3 2.09 -11.55 15.31
CA PRO A 3 1.57 -12.27 14.16
C PRO A 3 0.97 -11.25 13.19
N PHE A 4 1.39 -11.32 11.94
CA PHE A 4 0.76 -10.57 10.85
C PHE A 4 -0.72 -10.97 10.77
N LEU A 5 -1.60 -10.12 10.26
CA LEU A 5 -3.02 -10.48 10.13
C LEU A 5 -3.15 -11.73 9.25
N GLU A 6 -3.73 -12.81 9.79
CA GLU A 6 -3.75 -14.13 9.13
C GLU A 6 -5.16 -14.52 8.68
N LYS A 7 -6.20 -14.01 9.36
CA LYS A 7 -7.59 -14.39 9.09
C LYS A 7 -8.38 -13.20 8.56
N VAL A 8 -9.09 -13.39 7.44
CA VAL A 8 -9.99 -12.36 6.89
C VAL A 8 -10.99 -11.92 7.96
N GLY A 9 -11.11 -10.60 8.15
CA GLY A 9 -11.90 -9.95 9.21
C GLY A 9 -11.13 -9.66 10.49
N GLU A 10 -9.89 -10.14 10.64
CA GLU A 10 -9.01 -9.80 11.74
C GLU A 10 -8.62 -8.32 11.70
N LYS A 11 -8.50 -7.71 12.89
CA LYS A 11 -8.26 -6.28 13.05
C LYS A 11 -6.98 -6.02 13.83
N TYR A 12 -6.25 -5.00 13.41
CA TYR A 12 -5.10 -4.45 14.13
C TYR A 12 -5.23 -2.92 14.17
N GLY A 13 -5.58 -2.37 15.34
CA GLY A 13 -5.90 -0.95 15.47
C GLY A 13 -7.00 -0.53 14.51
N ALA A 14 -6.70 0.40 13.61
CA ALA A 14 -7.61 0.93 12.60
C ALA A 14 -7.59 0.15 11.26
N PHE A 15 -6.88 -0.98 11.21
CA PHE A 15 -6.69 -1.79 10.01
C PHE A 15 -7.48 -3.10 10.10
N THR A 16 -8.13 -3.49 9.01
CA THR A 16 -8.87 -4.75 8.87
C THR A 16 -8.32 -5.56 7.69
N LEU A 17 -8.03 -6.85 7.88
CA LEU A 17 -7.68 -7.74 6.78
C LEU A 17 -8.93 -8.07 5.95
N THR A 18 -8.98 -7.61 4.70
CA THR A 18 -10.12 -7.82 3.80
C THR A 18 -9.94 -9.03 2.90
N LYS A 19 -8.69 -9.39 2.57
CA LYS A 19 -8.38 -10.52 1.69
C LYS A 19 -7.04 -11.15 2.03
N LYS A 20 -6.97 -12.47 1.90
CA LYS A 20 -5.72 -13.24 1.88
C LYS A 20 -5.76 -14.18 0.67
N LEU A 21 -4.72 -14.13 -0.15
CA LEU A 21 -4.62 -14.88 -1.39
C LEU A 21 -3.19 -15.42 -1.56
N PRO A 22 -2.95 -16.74 -1.42
CA PRO A 22 -1.71 -17.34 -1.89
C PRO A 22 -1.65 -17.27 -3.42
N ILE A 23 -0.47 -16.96 -3.97
CA ILE A 23 -0.18 -16.91 -5.40
C ILE A 23 1.04 -17.79 -5.64
N ASP A 24 0.79 -19.07 -5.90
CA ASP A 24 1.82 -20.11 -5.95
C ASP A 24 2.81 -19.89 -7.09
N GLU A 25 2.35 -19.37 -8.25
CA GLU A 25 3.19 -19.08 -9.42
C GLU A 25 4.27 -18.03 -9.14
N LEU A 26 4.04 -17.19 -8.12
CA LEU A 26 4.96 -16.15 -7.67
C LEU A 26 5.58 -16.46 -6.30
N GLN A 27 5.30 -17.64 -5.74
CA GLN A 27 5.77 -18.07 -4.42
C GLN A 27 5.53 -17.03 -3.32
N MET A 28 4.35 -16.40 -3.33
CA MET A 28 4.03 -15.29 -2.44
C MET A 28 2.60 -15.36 -1.88
N VAL A 29 2.35 -14.61 -0.81
CA VAL A 29 1.02 -14.43 -0.23
C VAL A 29 0.63 -12.96 -0.26
N LEU A 30 -0.43 -12.65 -1.01
CA LEU A 30 -1.06 -11.34 -1.02
C LEU A 30 -2.02 -11.22 0.16
N ARG A 31 -1.86 -10.15 0.94
CA ARG A 31 -2.83 -9.70 1.94
C ARG A 31 -3.32 -8.31 1.59
N GLU A 32 -4.63 -8.14 1.48
CA GLU A 32 -5.26 -6.84 1.32
C GLU A 32 -5.78 -6.37 2.68
N VAL A 33 -5.33 -5.20 3.10
CA VAL A 33 -5.68 -4.60 4.38
C VAL A 33 -6.31 -3.23 4.13
N ARG A 34 -7.42 -2.96 4.79
CA ARG A 34 -8.13 -1.68 4.70
C ARG A 34 -7.91 -0.87 5.97
N HIS A 35 -7.47 0.38 5.82
CA HIS A 35 -7.50 1.34 6.90
C HIS A 35 -8.90 1.96 6.97
N GLU A 36 -9.68 1.60 8.01
CA GLU A 36 -11.09 1.97 8.10
C GLU A 36 -11.33 3.50 8.12
N PRO A 37 -10.55 4.32 8.86
CA PRO A 37 -10.80 5.75 8.93
C PRO A 37 -10.58 6.50 7.61
N THR A 38 -9.57 6.12 6.82
CA THR A 38 -9.25 6.81 5.55
C THR A 38 -9.77 6.09 4.32
N GLY A 39 -10.19 4.83 4.45
CA GLY A 39 -10.52 3.95 3.33
C GLY A 39 -9.31 3.52 2.48
N ALA A 40 -8.08 3.85 2.91
CA ALA A 40 -6.87 3.46 2.18
C ALA A 40 -6.74 1.93 2.13
N THR A 41 -6.33 1.43 0.98
CA THR A 41 -6.07 -0.01 0.76
C THR A 41 -4.57 -0.24 0.73
N ILE A 42 -4.12 -1.24 1.47
CA ILE A 42 -2.74 -1.68 1.58
C ILE A 42 -2.68 -3.09 1.01
N PHE A 43 -1.74 -3.31 0.10
CA PHE A 43 -1.39 -4.65 -0.37
C PHE A 43 -0.04 -5.03 0.23
N HIS A 44 -0.03 -6.11 1.01
CA HIS A 44 1.18 -6.71 1.54
C HIS A 44 1.48 -7.99 0.74
N LEU A 45 2.61 -7.99 0.05
CA LEU A 45 3.12 -9.12 -0.73
C LEU A 45 4.23 -9.78 0.08
N GLU A 46 3.93 -10.90 0.71
CA GLU A 46 4.89 -11.65 1.51
C GLU A 46 5.54 -12.74 0.65
N ASN A 47 6.87 -12.78 0.59
CA ASN A 47 7.67 -13.86 0.01
C ASN A 47 8.95 -14.07 0.84
N SER A 48 9.85 -14.93 0.38
CA SER A 48 11.13 -15.21 1.05
C SER A 48 12.28 -14.27 0.64
N ASP A 49 12.01 -13.21 -0.11
CA ASP A 49 13.03 -12.25 -0.55
C ASP A 49 13.42 -11.33 0.63
N PRO A 50 14.71 -11.18 0.96
CA PRO A 50 15.14 -10.26 2.02
C PRO A 50 14.95 -8.77 1.66
N GLU A 51 14.89 -8.42 0.37
CA GLU A 51 14.74 -7.05 -0.08
C GLU A 51 13.27 -6.61 0.01
N ASN A 52 13.04 -5.59 0.83
CA ASN A 52 11.70 -5.06 1.07
C ASN A 52 11.47 -3.80 0.21
N VAL A 53 10.33 -3.74 -0.47
CA VAL A 53 9.92 -2.57 -1.26
C VAL A 53 8.61 -2.01 -0.70
N PHE A 54 8.55 -0.68 -0.60
CA PHE A 54 7.34 0.04 -0.27
C PHE A 54 6.97 1.02 -1.38
N CYS A 55 5.69 1.06 -1.73
CA CYS A 55 5.18 1.93 -2.78
C CYS A 55 3.86 2.57 -2.31
N LEU A 56 3.70 3.86 -2.62
CA LEU A 56 2.43 4.57 -2.50
C LEU A 56 1.90 4.85 -3.91
N SER A 57 0.63 4.54 -4.13
CA SER A 57 -0.02 4.73 -5.43
C SER A 57 -1.28 5.57 -5.28
N PHE A 58 -1.39 6.61 -6.09
CA PHE A 58 -2.56 7.48 -6.15
C PHE A 58 -3.20 7.40 -7.54
N LYS A 59 -4.53 7.26 -7.61
CA LYS A 59 -5.25 7.28 -8.89
C LYS A 59 -5.26 8.71 -9.43
N THR A 60 -4.44 8.99 -10.43
CA THR A 60 -4.29 10.31 -11.07
C THR A 60 -4.75 10.25 -12.52
N TRP A 61 -6.06 10.02 -12.75
CA TRP A 61 -6.62 10.03 -14.10
C TRP A 61 -6.47 11.43 -14.73
N PRO A 62 -5.66 11.60 -15.78
CA PRO A 62 -5.49 12.91 -16.40
C PRO A 62 -6.79 13.29 -17.12
N LYS A 63 -7.35 14.46 -16.79
CA LYS A 63 -8.49 15.04 -17.52
C LYS A 63 -8.05 15.87 -18.74
N SER A 64 -6.74 16.06 -18.90
CA SER A 64 -6.07 16.91 -19.88
C SER A 64 -4.61 16.47 -20.04
N SER A 65 -3.95 16.85 -21.14
CA SER A 65 -2.55 16.50 -21.43
C SER A 65 -1.52 17.47 -20.82
N ASP A 66 -1.90 18.22 -19.79
CA ASP A 66 -1.10 19.28 -19.14
C ASP A 66 -0.01 18.75 -18.20
N ARG A 67 0.10 17.41 -18.04
CA ARG A 67 1.14 16.72 -17.25
C ARG A 67 1.16 17.10 -15.76
N VAL A 68 0.07 17.64 -15.21
CA VAL A 68 -0.04 17.99 -13.79
C VAL A 68 0.34 16.85 -12.83
N PRO A 69 -0.07 15.58 -13.06
CA PRO A 69 0.35 14.48 -12.18
C PRO A 69 1.87 14.27 -12.11
N HIS A 70 2.58 14.52 -13.20
CA HIS A 70 4.03 14.35 -13.28
C HIS A 70 4.77 15.47 -12.52
N VAL A 71 4.30 16.72 -12.63
CA VAL A 71 4.86 17.83 -11.84
C VAL A 71 4.62 17.60 -10.34
N LEU A 72 3.44 17.06 -9.98
CA LEU A 72 3.12 16.73 -8.60
C LEU A 72 4.07 15.67 -8.02
N GLU A 73 4.40 14.63 -8.77
CA GLU A 73 5.35 13.58 -8.34
C GLU A 73 6.70 14.17 -7.93
N HIS A 74 7.27 15.05 -8.77
CA HIS A 74 8.56 15.68 -8.47
C HIS A 74 8.48 16.65 -7.28
N THR A 75 7.46 17.50 -7.24
CA THR A 75 7.33 18.52 -6.19
C THR A 75 7.01 17.93 -4.81
N ALA A 76 6.28 16.80 -4.75
CA ALA A 76 6.00 16.10 -3.50
C ALA A 76 7.27 15.56 -2.83
N LEU A 77 8.36 15.36 -3.58
CA LEU A 77 9.65 14.89 -3.05
C LEU A 77 10.59 16.04 -2.62
N CYS A 78 10.20 17.30 -2.83
CA CYS A 78 11.03 18.47 -2.53
C CYS A 78 10.98 18.94 -1.06
N GLY A 79 10.27 18.21 -0.18
CA GLY A 79 10.21 18.49 1.26
C GLY A 79 8.83 18.24 1.85
N SER A 80 8.77 18.04 3.17
CA SER A 80 7.50 17.87 3.90
C SER A 80 7.46 18.81 5.11
N ASN A 81 6.25 19.13 5.60
CA ASN A 81 6.07 19.97 6.79
C ASN A 81 6.75 19.41 8.05
N ASN A 82 6.99 18.10 8.09
CA ASN A 82 7.64 17.43 9.21
C ASN A 82 9.12 17.11 8.93
N SER A 83 9.67 17.60 7.81
CA SER A 83 11.08 17.52 7.44
C SER A 83 11.76 18.86 7.76
N ALA A 84 11.82 19.21 9.05
CA ALA A 84 12.60 20.33 9.55
C ALA A 84 13.74 19.82 10.44
#